data_AF-A0A8B5UEM1-F1
#
_entry.id   AF-A0A8B5UEM1-F1
#
_cell.length_a   1.000
_cell.length_b   1.000
_cell.length_c   1.000
_cell.angle_alpha   90.00
_cell.angle_beta   90.00
_cell.angle_gamma   90.00
#
_symmetry.space_group_name_H-M   'P 1'
#
loop_
_entity.id
_entity.type
_entity.pdbx_description
1 polymer ?
#
loop_
_entity_poly.entity_id
_entity_poly.type
_entity_poly.pdbx_seq_one_letter_code
_entity_poly.pdbx_strand_id
1 'polypeptide(L)'
;MNQEQFQECMKIWIKPDTWHTNHPCDTKRFNQAIQQLISITGSRLLHPEDFSEQLYIALANEYPKLGQSFIREQVENATQKYDIISSYLYDIRN
;
A
#
# COMPACT_ATOMS: atom_id res chain seq x y z
N MET A 1 -5.84 -11.39 -6.02
CA MET A 1 -5.89 -11.28 -4.55
C MET A 1 -7.21 -10.58 -4.20
N ASN A 2 -7.86 -10.94 -3.10
CA ASN A 2 -9.10 -10.29 -2.66
C ASN A 2 -8.82 -9.13 -1.68
N GLN A 3 -9.85 -8.34 -1.37
CA GLN A 3 -9.74 -7.16 -0.51
C GLN A 3 -9.29 -7.50 0.92
N GLU A 4 -9.75 -8.61 1.49
CA GLU A 4 -9.37 -9.03 2.85
C GLU A 4 -7.88 -9.35 2.94
N GLN A 5 -7.35 -10.10 1.96
CA GLN A 5 -5.91 -10.41 1.87
C GLN A 5 -5.06 -9.16 1.71
N PHE A 6 -5.51 -8.19 0.91
CA PHE A 6 -4.84 -6.90 0.76
C PHE A 6 -4.79 -6.15 2.09
N GLN A 7 -5.93 -6.05 2.78
CA GLN A 7 -6.03 -5.38 4.07
C GLN A 7 -5.12 -6.02 5.12
N GLU A 8 -5.07 -7.36 5.20
CA GLU A 8 -4.16 -8.06 6.11
C GLU A 8 -2.69 -7.71 5.84
N CYS A 9 -2.28 -7.63 4.57
CA CYS A 9 -0.92 -7.20 4.22
C CYS A 9 -0.64 -5.76 4.67
N MET A 10 -1.60 -4.85 4.45
CA MET A 10 -1.42 -3.43 4.76
C MET A 10 -1.47 -3.13 6.26
N LYS A 11 -2.07 -3.99 7.09
CA LYS A 11 -2.17 -3.78 8.56
C LYS A 11 -0.84 -3.48 9.23
N ILE A 12 0.27 -4.09 8.80
CA ILE A 12 1.59 -3.82 9.39
C ILE A 12 2.00 -2.35 9.22
N TRP A 13 1.56 -1.71 8.14
CA TRP A 13 1.83 -0.30 7.86
C TRP A 13 0.76 0.62 8.42
N ILE A 14 -0.52 0.34 8.19
CA ILE A 14 -1.59 1.28 8.52
C ILE A 14 -2.01 1.23 9.99
N LYS A 15 -1.74 0.16 10.75
CA LYS A 15 -2.18 0.04 12.15
C LYS A 15 -1.65 1.11 13.12
N PRO A 16 -0.38 1.56 13.06
CA PRO A 16 0.10 2.62 13.95
C PRO A 16 -0.45 3.98 13.53
N ASP A 17 -0.94 4.79 14.47
CA ASP A 17 -1.49 6.13 14.17
C ASP A 17 -0.52 7.10 13.46
N THR A 18 0.77 6.78 13.44
CA THR A 18 1.80 7.57 12.76
C THR A 18 2.00 7.20 11.30
N TRP A 19 1.25 6.24 10.75
CA TRP A 19 1.48 5.65 9.41
C TRP A 19 1.64 6.65 8.27
N HIS A 20 1.05 7.84 8.42
CA HIS A 20 1.03 8.95 7.45
C HIS A 20 2.08 10.04 7.72
N THR A 21 2.96 9.90 8.73
CA THR A 21 3.89 10.97 9.14
C THR A 21 5.16 11.04 8.29
N ASN A 22 5.33 10.13 7.33
CA ASN A 22 6.55 9.94 6.55
C ASN A 22 7.81 9.68 7.39
N HIS A 23 7.65 9.24 8.65
CA HIS A 23 8.78 8.84 9.46
C HIS A 23 9.47 7.61 8.82
N PRO A 24 10.80 7.45 8.93
CA PRO A 24 11.50 6.30 8.37
C PRO A 24 10.94 4.94 8.82
N CYS A 25 10.43 4.86 10.05
CA CYS A 25 9.76 3.66 10.54
C CYS A 25 8.46 3.34 9.80
N ASP A 26 7.68 4.34 9.39
CA ASP A 26 6.44 4.13 8.64
C ASP A 26 6.78 3.67 7.21
N THR A 27 7.79 4.29 6.61
CA THR A 27 8.32 3.85 5.30
C THR A 27 8.81 2.41 5.35
N LYS A 28 9.51 2.01 6.42
CA LYS A 28 9.93 0.62 6.63
C LYS A 28 8.72 -0.33 6.69
N ARG A 29 7.68 0.02 7.45
CA ARG A 29 6.46 -0.81 7.54
C ARG A 29 5.71 -0.88 6.22
N PHE A 30 5.62 0.23 5.47
CA PHE A 30 5.09 0.24 4.11
C PHE A 30 5.84 -0.76 3.23
N ASN A 31 7.18 -0.70 3.19
CA ASN A 31 7.97 -1.63 2.40
C ASN A 31 7.77 -3.09 2.83
N GLN A 32 7.59 -3.36 4.14
CA GLN A 32 7.26 -4.70 4.64
C GLN A 32 5.87 -5.16 4.17
N ALA A 33 4.87 -4.27 4.16
CA ALA A 33 3.54 -4.57 3.64
C ALA A 33 3.59 -4.90 2.14
N ILE A 34 4.36 -4.12 1.35
CA ILE A 34 4.56 -4.37 -0.08
C ILE A 34 5.29 -5.71 -0.30
N GLN A 35 6.30 -6.03 0.50
CA GLN A 35 6.98 -7.32 0.41
C GLN A 35 6.03 -8.50 0.67
N GLN A 36 5.14 -8.38 1.67
CA GLN A 36 4.11 -9.39 1.94
C GLN A 36 3.14 -9.52 0.76
N LEU A 37 2.65 -8.39 0.24
CA LEU A 37 1.80 -8.35 -0.94
C LEU A 37 2.43 -9.12 -2.12
N ILE A 38 3.69 -8.83 -2.43
CA ILE A 38 4.45 -9.50 -3.50
C ILE A 38 4.60 -11.00 -3.22
N SER A 39 4.82 -11.40 -1.97
CA SER A 39 4.96 -12.82 -1.61
C SER A 39 3.68 -13.62 -1.86
N ILE A 40 2.51 -12.98 -1.72
CA ILE A 40 1.20 -13.60 -1.96
C ILE A 40 0.86 -13.62 -3.44
N THR A 41 1.08 -12.50 -4.15
CA THR A 41 0.72 -12.41 -5.57
C THR A 41 1.78 -13.02 -6.51
N GLY A 42 2.97 -13.31 -6.00
CA GLY A 42 4.08 -13.91 -6.74
C GLY A 42 4.66 -12.95 -7.78
N SER A 43 4.77 -13.42 -9.03
CA SER A 43 5.27 -12.61 -10.15
C SER A 43 4.25 -11.61 -10.69
N ARG A 44 2.97 -11.74 -10.32
CA ARG A 44 1.90 -10.83 -10.76
C ARG A 44 1.76 -9.69 -9.75
N LEU A 45 2.48 -8.61 -9.99
CA LEU A 45 2.26 -7.35 -9.29
C LEU A 45 0.87 -6.80 -9.67
N LEU A 46 0.23 -6.09 -8.75
CA LEU A 46 -1.02 -5.40 -9.07
C LEU A 46 -0.72 -4.25 -10.04
N HIS A 47 -1.69 -3.92 -10.89
CA HIS A 47 -1.62 -2.65 -11.60
C HIS A 47 -1.68 -1.51 -10.57
N PRO A 48 -0.97 -0.38 -10.76
CA PRO A 48 -1.01 0.74 -9.81
C PRO A 48 -2.42 1.24 -9.50
N GLU A 49 -3.33 1.19 -10.49
CA GLU A 49 -4.74 1.55 -10.31
C GLU A 49 -5.47 0.60 -9.35
N ASP A 50 -5.29 -0.72 -9.52
CA ASP A 50 -5.88 -1.73 -8.61
C ASP A 50 -5.34 -1.58 -7.18
N PHE A 51 -4.04 -1.30 -7.06
CA PHE A 51 -3.41 -1.03 -5.77
C PHE A 51 -4.02 0.20 -5.10
N SER A 52 -4.17 1.29 -5.87
CA SER A 52 -4.76 2.55 -5.41
C SER A 52 -6.19 2.36 -4.91
N GLU A 53 -7.02 1.63 -5.66
CA GLU A 53 -8.41 1.36 -5.27
C GLU A 53 -8.48 0.55 -3.98
N GLN A 54 -7.73 -0.55 -3.88
CA GLN A 54 -7.75 -1.40 -2.69
C GLN A 54 -7.21 -0.69 -1.45
N LEU A 55 -6.18 0.16 -1.62
CA LEU A 55 -5.64 0.97 -0.54
C LEU A 55 -6.63 2.03 -0.06
N TYR A 56 -7.33 2.69 -0.98
CA TYR A 56 -8.38 3.64 -0.61
C TYR A 56 -9.46 2.96 0.25
N ILE A 57 -9.94 1.78 -0.17
CA ILE A 57 -10.94 1.02 0.59
C ILE A 57 -10.39 0.62 1.96
N ALA A 58 -9.14 0.15 2.04
CA ALA A 58 -8.51 -0.23 3.30
C ALA A 58 -8.43 0.95 4.28
N LEU A 59 -7.95 2.11 3.84
CA LEU A 59 -7.83 3.31 4.68
C LEU A 59 -9.19 3.90 5.05
N ALA A 60 -10.15 3.92 4.12
CA ALA A 60 -11.50 4.41 4.41
C ALA A 60 -12.24 3.55 5.45
N ASN A 61 -12.01 2.23 5.43
CA ASN A 61 -12.58 1.31 6.40
C ASN A 61 -11.92 1.42 7.78
N GLU A 62 -10.58 1.50 7.83
CA GLU A 62 -9.83 1.60 9.09
C GLU A 62 -10.01 2.97 9.74
N TYR A 63 -10.11 4.03 8.93
CA TYR A 63 -10.15 5.41 9.38
C TYR A 63 -11.35 6.20 8.82
N PRO A 64 -12.60 5.82 9.16
CA PRO A 64 -13.81 6.44 8.60
C PRO A 64 -14.00 7.92 9.01
N LYS A 65 -13.25 8.38 10.02
CA LYS A 65 -13.29 9.77 10.52
C LYS A 65 -12.29 10.69 9.82
N LEU A 66 -11.34 10.14 9.05
CA LEU A 66 -10.40 10.96 8.29
C LEU A 66 -11.09 11.54 7.04
N GLY A 67 -10.69 12.75 6.67
CA GLY A 67 -11.22 13.41 5.48
C GLY A 67 -10.86 12.62 4.21
N GLN A 68 -11.82 12.50 3.29
CA GLN A 68 -11.59 11.78 2.03
C GLN A 68 -10.43 12.39 1.21
N SER A 69 -10.27 13.72 1.24
CA SER A 69 -9.15 14.41 0.59
C SER A 69 -7.80 13.96 1.15
N PHE A 70 -7.69 13.88 2.48
CA PHE A 70 -6.50 13.39 3.15
C PHE A 70 -6.21 11.93 2.79
N ILE A 71 -7.22 11.06 2.82
CA ILE A 71 -7.05 9.66 2.40
C ILE A 71 -6.56 9.57 0.96
N ARG A 72 -7.16 10.33 0.03
CA ARG A 72 -6.75 10.34 -1.39
C ARG A 72 -5.29 10.76 -1.57
N GLU A 73 -4.85 11.80 -0.85
CA GLU A 73 -3.45 12.23 -0.87
C GLU A 73 -2.51 11.12 -0.38
N GLN A 74 -2.86 10.44 0.71
CA GLN A 74 -2.05 9.34 1.23
C GLN A 74 -2.02 8.14 0.26
N VAL A 75 -3.15 7.83 -0.39
CA VAL A 75 -3.24 6.79 -1.41
C VAL A 75 -2.36 7.14 -2.61
N GLU A 76 -2.45 8.37 -3.13
CA GLU A 76 -1.65 8.82 -4.26
C GLU A 76 -0.14 8.70 -3.97
N ASN A 77 0.29 9.21 -2.81
CA ASN A 77 1.69 9.13 -2.37
C ASN A 77 2.17 7.68 -2.23
N ALA A 78 1.33 6.78 -1.72
CA ALA A 78 1.67 5.37 -1.57
C ALA A 78 1.69 4.63 -2.92
N THR A 79 0.76 4.94 -3.82
CA THR A 79 0.69 4.37 -5.18
C THR A 79 1.92 4.76 -5.99
N GLN A 80 2.38 6.01 -5.92
CA GLN A 80 3.63 6.43 -6.59
C GLN A 80 4.84 5.63 -6.07
N LYS A 81 4.95 5.43 -4.75
CA LYS A 81 6.03 4.60 -4.16
C LYS A 81 5.92 3.15 -4.61
N TYR A 82 4.70 2.61 -4.65
CA TYR A 82 4.45 1.25 -5.13
C TYR A 82 4.84 1.09 -6.59
N ASP A 83 4.50 2.04 -7.45
CA ASP A 83 4.78 2.01 -8.89
C ASP A 83 6.29 2.00 -9.18
N ILE A 84 7.07 2.80 -8.42
CA ILE A 84 8.54 2.76 -8.51
C ILE A 84 9.07 1.37 -8.13
N ILE A 85 8.57 0.78 -7.04
CA ILE A 85 8.98 -0.55 -6.60
C ILE A 85 8.58 -1.61 -7.63
N SER A 86 7.36 -1.53 -8.17
CA SER A 86 6.84 -2.53 -9.10
C SER A 86 7.58 -2.47 -10.43
N SER A 87 7.88 -1.27 -10.95
CA SER A 87 8.68 -1.07 -12.15
C SER A 87 10.09 -1.61 -11.96
N TYR A 88 10.76 -1.28 -10.86
CA TYR A 88 12.09 -1.82 -10.57
C TYR A 88 12.10 -3.36 -10.51
N LEU A 89 11.09 -3.95 -9.85
CA LEU A 89 10.96 -5.40 -9.77
C LEU A 89 10.66 -6.05 -11.12
N TYR A 90 9.94 -5.37 -12.01
CA TYR A 90 9.71 -5.81 -13.37
C TYR A 90 11.02 -5.81 -14.17
N ASP A 91 11.81 -4.75 -14.06
CA ASP A 91 13.08 -4.60 -14.78
C ASP A 91 14.11 -5.67 -14.39
N ILE A 92 14.25 -5.98 -13.09
CA ILE A 92 15.22 -6.99 -12.64
C ILE A 92 14.81 -8.45 -12.94
N ARG A 93 13.55 -8.67 -13.30
CA ARG A 93 12.99 -10.00 -13.59
C ARG A 93 12.98 -10.33 -15.08
N ASN A 94 13.15 -9.33 -15.95
CA ASN A 94 13.32 -9.47 -17.39
C ASN A 94 14.80 -9.37 -17.78
#